data_AF-A0A6M3K4G6-F1
#
_entry.id   AF-A0A6M3K4G6-F1
#
_cell.length_a   1.000
_cell.length_b   1.000
_cell.length_c   1.000
_cell.angle_alpha   90.00
_cell.angle_beta   90.00
_cell.angle_gamma   90.00
#
_symmetry.space_group_name_H-M   'P 1'
#
loop_
_entity.id
_entity.type
_entity.pdbx_description
1 polymer ?
#
loop_
_entity_poly.entity_id
_entity_poly.type
_entity_poly.pdbx_seq_one_letter_code
_entity_poly.pdbx_strand_id
1 'polypeptide(L)'
;MIKTYLVAVLFVLIAGTADAENDAMTYPAEKIVDAIYLAEGGSKAQFLYGIRSVRYTGALEARQICLRTVRNQYKRHRAHTCGKPYMQCLADRYCPIGCDNDTGTNKYWLKNVMYFLTKGE
;
A
#
# COMPACT_ATOMS: atom_id res chain seq x y z
N MET A 1 -56.40 -24.46 36.87
CA MET A 1 -55.68 -25.21 35.80
C MET A 1 -55.98 -24.56 34.47
N ILE A 2 -55.13 -23.63 34.01
CA ILE A 2 -55.03 -23.19 32.60
C ILE A 2 -53.55 -22.90 32.38
N LYS A 3 -52.89 -23.73 31.55
CA LYS A 3 -51.49 -23.57 31.14
C LYS A 3 -51.45 -22.58 29.98
N THR A 4 -50.95 -21.38 30.22
CA THR A 4 -50.71 -20.39 29.16
C THR A 4 -49.23 -20.38 28.82
N TYR A 5 -48.95 -20.81 27.59
CA TYR A 5 -47.64 -20.91 26.96
C TYR A 5 -46.96 -19.54 26.92
N LEU A 6 -45.87 -19.37 27.66
CA LEU A 6 -45.03 -18.19 27.56
C LEU A 6 -44.05 -18.40 26.41
N VAL A 7 -44.41 -17.78 25.29
CA VAL A 7 -43.71 -17.74 24.01
C VAL A 7 -42.27 -17.31 24.22
N ALA A 8 -41.33 -18.16 23.80
CA ALA A 8 -39.92 -17.84 23.69
C ALA A 8 -39.73 -16.74 22.63
N VAL A 9 -39.53 -15.49 23.06
CA VAL A 9 -39.11 -14.42 22.17
C VAL A 9 -37.59 -14.48 22.06
N LEU A 10 -37.14 -15.29 21.11
CA LEU A 10 -35.78 -15.30 20.60
C LEU A 10 -35.52 -13.93 19.96
N PHE A 11 -34.85 -13.03 20.67
CA PHE A 11 -34.34 -11.79 20.09
C PHE A 11 -33.20 -12.16 19.13
N VAL A 12 -33.54 -12.30 17.86
CA VAL A 12 -32.63 -12.44 16.74
C VAL A 12 -31.82 -11.13 16.65
N LEU A 13 -30.62 -11.14 17.23
CA LEU A 13 -29.57 -10.15 17.01
C LEU A 13 -29.02 -10.33 15.59
N ILE A 14 -29.71 -9.76 14.61
CA ILE A 14 -29.15 -9.55 13.28
C ILE A 14 -29.38 -8.09 12.91
N ALA A 15 -28.35 -7.27 13.06
CA ALA A 15 -28.15 -6.07 12.25
C ALA A 15 -26.73 -5.51 12.46
N GLY A 16 -25.91 -5.59 11.42
CA GLY A 16 -24.69 -4.80 11.28
C GLY A 16 -23.39 -5.56 11.48
N THR A 17 -23.12 -6.59 10.67
CA THR A 17 -21.74 -6.69 10.18
C THR A 17 -21.54 -5.44 9.34
N ALA A 18 -20.80 -4.47 9.85
CA ALA A 18 -20.27 -3.42 9.01
C ALA A 18 -19.50 -4.13 7.90
N ASP A 19 -20.04 -4.10 6.69
CA ASP A 19 -19.28 -4.46 5.51
C ASP A 19 -18.04 -3.57 5.54
N ALA A 20 -16.88 -4.19 5.81
CA ALA A 20 -15.59 -3.55 5.63
C ALA A 20 -15.37 -3.49 4.12
N GLU A 21 -16.02 -2.52 3.48
CA GLU A 21 -16.02 -2.35 2.03
C GLU A 21 -14.60 -2.02 1.56
N ASN A 22 -13.92 -3.05 1.04
CA ASN A 22 -12.83 -2.98 0.06
C ASN A 22 -11.77 -1.89 0.23
N ASP A 23 -11.13 -1.83 1.39
CA ASP A 23 -9.76 -1.32 1.49
C ASP A 23 -8.80 -2.45 1.04
N ALA A 24 -8.94 -2.84 -0.22
CA ALA A 24 -8.02 -3.72 -0.94
C ALA A 24 -7.08 -2.85 -1.76
N MET A 25 -5.81 -3.21 -1.79
CA MET A 25 -4.80 -2.45 -2.51
C MET A 25 -5.21 -2.41 -3.98
N THR A 26 -5.36 -1.21 -4.55
CA THR A 26 -5.84 -1.02 -5.93
C THR A 26 -5.05 -1.84 -6.95
N TYR A 27 -3.77 -2.09 -6.66
CA TYR A 27 -2.89 -2.94 -7.46
C TYR A 27 -2.28 -4.04 -6.57
N PRO A 28 -2.01 -5.24 -7.11
CA PRO A 28 -1.20 -6.23 -6.42
C PRO A 28 0.15 -5.63 -6.01
N ALA A 29 0.64 -5.97 -4.81
CA ALA A 29 1.88 -5.44 -4.28
C ALA A 29 3.07 -5.72 -5.21
N GLU A 30 3.05 -6.85 -5.90
CA GLU A 30 4.03 -7.27 -6.90
C GLU A 30 4.06 -6.32 -8.10
N LYS A 31 2.89 -5.92 -8.64
CA LYS A 31 2.82 -4.93 -9.73
C LYS A 31 3.36 -3.56 -9.28
N ILE A 32 3.11 -3.16 -8.03
CA ILE A 32 3.68 -1.92 -7.48
C ILE A 32 5.21 -2.01 -7.38
N VAL A 33 5.75 -3.14 -6.89
CA VAL A 33 7.20 -3.37 -6.80
C VAL A 33 7.84 -3.32 -8.18
N ASP A 34 7.23 -3.95 -9.19
CA ASP A 34 7.75 -3.96 -10.56
C ASP A 34 7.69 -2.55 -11.18
N ALA A 35 6.63 -1.77 -10.90
CA ALA A 35 6.55 -0.38 -11.34
C ALA A 35 7.58 0.52 -10.65
N ILE A 36 7.84 0.33 -9.35
CA ILE A 36 8.90 1.04 -8.61
C ILE A 36 10.27 0.70 -9.21
N TYR A 37 10.53 -0.57 -9.52
CA TYR A 37 11.78 -0.98 -10.17
C TYR A 37 12.03 -0.18 -11.45
N LEU A 38 11.03 -0.08 -12.32
CA LEU A 38 11.14 0.65 -13.58
C LEU A 38 11.26 2.16 -13.36
N ALA A 39 10.49 2.74 -12.44
CA ALA A 39 10.51 4.17 -12.12
C ALA A 39 11.87 4.64 -11.60
N GLU A 40 12.58 3.79 -10.85
CA GLU A 40 13.91 4.06 -10.29
C GLU A 40 15.05 3.88 -11.31
N GLY A 41 14.77 3.36 -12.51
CA GLY A 41 15.76 3.12 -13.55
C GLY A 41 16.16 1.65 -13.74
N GLY A 42 15.45 0.72 -13.10
CA GLY A 42 15.65 -0.72 -13.25
C GLY A 42 17.05 -1.17 -12.88
N SER A 43 17.68 -1.97 -13.75
CA SER A 43 19.03 -2.50 -13.54
C SER A 43 20.13 -1.43 -13.60
N LYS A 44 19.79 -0.21 -14.06
CA LYS A 44 20.71 0.93 -14.13
C LYS A 44 20.64 1.80 -12.88
N ALA A 45 19.69 1.54 -11.97
CA ALA A 45 19.55 2.30 -10.74
C ALA A 45 20.77 2.08 -9.83
N GLN A 46 21.28 3.15 -9.21
CA GLN A 46 22.34 3.05 -8.21
C GLN A 46 21.89 2.23 -6.98
N PHE A 47 20.61 2.41 -6.59
CA PHE A 47 19.96 1.65 -5.53
C PHE A 47 18.69 1.05 -6.09
N LEU A 48 18.60 -0.27 -6.16
CA LEU A 48 17.42 -0.96 -6.66
C LEU A 48 16.21 -0.57 -5.80
N TYR A 49 15.10 -0.25 -6.47
CA TYR A 49 13.86 0.20 -5.84
C TYR A 49 13.99 1.46 -4.97
N GLY A 50 15.08 2.24 -5.07
CA GLY A 50 15.25 3.49 -4.33
C GLY A 50 15.49 3.34 -2.81
N ILE A 51 15.62 2.11 -2.29
CA ILE A 51 15.78 1.86 -0.85
C ILE A 51 17.25 1.96 -0.46
N ARG A 52 17.62 3.05 0.23
CA ARG A 52 19.00 3.33 0.66
C ARG A 52 19.31 2.92 2.10
N SER A 53 18.28 2.73 2.91
CA SER A 53 18.41 2.51 4.36
C SER A 53 18.74 1.07 4.76
N VAL A 54 18.62 0.12 3.84
CA VAL A 54 18.85 -1.31 4.09
C VAL A 54 19.80 -1.85 3.03
N ARG A 55 20.90 -2.46 3.47
CA ARG A 55 21.85 -3.13 2.58
C ARG A 55 21.25 -4.44 2.08
N TYR A 56 21.56 -4.80 0.85
CA TYR A 56 21.21 -6.07 0.23
C TYR A 56 22.38 -6.58 -0.60
N THR A 57 22.41 -7.88 -0.83
CA THR A 57 23.45 -8.61 -1.56
C THR A 57 23.13 -8.78 -3.04
N GLY A 58 21.84 -8.76 -3.41
CA GLY A 58 21.42 -8.94 -4.81
C GLY A 58 19.99 -8.51 -5.09
N ALA A 59 19.59 -8.61 -6.36
CA ALA A 59 18.30 -8.11 -6.84
C ALA A 59 17.09 -8.81 -6.22
N LEU A 60 17.20 -10.12 -5.96
CA LEU A 60 16.11 -10.88 -5.32
C LEU A 60 15.84 -10.37 -3.90
N GLU A 61 16.89 -10.17 -3.11
CA GLU A 61 16.79 -9.63 -1.76
C GLU A 61 16.24 -8.19 -1.78
N ALA A 62 16.75 -7.34 -2.67
CA ALA A 62 16.25 -5.99 -2.86
C ALA A 62 14.74 -5.97 -3.19
N ARG A 63 14.28 -6.87 -4.07
CA ARG A 63 12.87 -7.02 -4.41
C ARG A 63 12.02 -7.42 -3.21
N GLN A 64 12.49 -8.39 -2.42
CA GLN A 64 11.79 -8.84 -1.21
C GLN A 64 11.70 -7.73 -0.15
N ILE A 65 12.75 -6.92 0.00
CA ILE A 65 12.74 -5.74 0.86
C ILE A 65 11.70 -4.73 0.37
N CYS A 66 11.68 -4.42 -0.93
CA CYS A 66 10.67 -3.52 -1.51
C CYS A 66 9.25 -4.03 -1.31
N LEU A 67 9.00 -5.32 -1.56
CA LEU A 67 7.70 -5.95 -1.35
C LEU A 67 7.23 -5.85 0.11
N ARG A 68 8.14 -6.09 1.06
CA ARG A 68 7.86 -5.93 2.48
C ARG A 68 7.54 -4.48 2.83
N THR A 69 8.27 -3.52 2.25
CA THR A 69 8.02 -2.08 2.43
C THR A 69 6.63 -1.68 1.93
N VAL A 70 6.24 -2.10 0.73
CA VAL A 70 4.91 -1.85 0.14
C VAL A 70 3.81 -2.41 1.05
N ARG A 71 3.89 -3.70 1.41
CA ARG A 71 2.90 -4.37 2.28
C ARG A 71 2.82 -3.74 3.68
N ASN A 72 3.96 -3.42 4.29
CA ASN A 72 3.99 -2.78 5.59
C ASN A 72 3.46 -1.35 5.55
N GLN A 73 3.72 -0.61 4.47
CA GLN A 73 3.15 0.72 4.31
C GLN A 73 1.64 0.65 4.09
N TYR A 74 1.16 -0.35 3.36
CA TYR A 74 -0.26 -0.57 3.19
C TYR A 74 -0.93 -0.84 4.53
N LYS A 75 -0.38 -1.76 5.35
CA LYS A 75 -0.88 -2.03 6.70
C LYS A 75 -0.95 -0.76 7.56
N ARG A 76 0.05 0.12 7.49
CA ARG A 76 0.05 1.41 8.22
C ARG A 76 -0.99 2.37 7.66
N HIS A 77 -1.10 2.46 6.34
CA HIS A 77 -2.08 3.30 5.67
C HIS A 77 -3.50 2.93 6.10
N ARG A 78 -3.81 1.63 6.17
CA ARG A 78 -5.11 1.13 6.66
C ARG A 78 -5.37 1.40 8.15
N ALA A 79 -4.31 1.41 8.95
CA ALA A 79 -4.41 1.59 10.40
C ALA A 79 -4.55 3.07 10.82
N HIS A 80 -4.31 4.00 9.90
CA HIS A 80 -4.38 5.43 10.18
C HIS A 80 -5.41 6.10 9.27
N THR A 81 -6.24 6.97 9.83
CA THR A 81 -7.14 7.80 9.01
C THR A 81 -6.31 8.94 8.41
N CYS A 82 -5.80 8.76 7.19
CA CYS A 82 -5.20 9.85 6.42
C CYS A 82 -6.01 10.07 5.14
N GLY A 83 -6.32 11.33 4.82
CA GLY A 83 -7.12 11.68 3.63
C GLY A 83 -6.37 11.58 2.30
N LYS A 84 -5.19 10.94 2.28
CA LYS A 84 -4.36 10.76 1.09
C LYS A 84 -4.58 9.35 0.54
N PRO A 85 -4.61 9.14 -0.79
CA PRO A 85 -4.59 7.80 -1.36
C PRO A 85 -3.31 7.03 -0.98
N TYR A 86 -3.41 5.70 -0.88
CA TYR A 86 -2.27 4.83 -0.54
C TYR A 86 -1.01 5.12 -1.36
N MET A 87 -1.13 5.26 -2.68
CA MET A 87 0.03 5.52 -3.55
C MET A 87 0.70 6.86 -3.25
N GLN A 88 -0.07 7.87 -2.83
CA GLN A 88 0.49 9.13 -2.38
C GLN A 88 1.20 8.99 -1.03
N CYS A 89 0.63 8.24 -0.08
CA CYS A 89 1.32 7.90 1.17
C CYS A 89 2.60 7.09 0.97
N LEU A 90 2.66 6.26 -0.06
CA LEU A 90 3.86 5.52 -0.43
C LEU A 90 4.91 6.47 -1.01
N ALA A 91 4.51 7.36 -1.92
CA ALA A 91 5.38 8.36 -2.52
C ALA A 91 6.00 9.30 -1.47
N ASP A 92 5.20 9.79 -0.51
CA ASP A 92 5.68 10.65 0.57
C ASP A 92 6.77 9.99 1.43
N ARG A 93 6.81 8.64 1.49
CA ARG A 93 7.87 7.90 2.20
C ARG A 93 9.13 7.72 1.35
N TYR A 94 8.97 7.41 0.07
CA TYR A 94 10.11 7.14 -0.82
C TYR A 94 10.81 8.42 -1.27
N CYS A 95 10.02 9.43 -1.61
CA CYS A 95 10.46 10.62 -2.30
C CYS A 95 9.70 11.86 -1.78
N PRO A 96 9.85 12.20 -0.48
CA PRO A 96 9.16 13.35 0.11
C PRO A 96 9.53 14.65 -0.62
N ILE A 97 8.53 15.49 -0.88
CA ILE A 97 8.74 16.79 -1.53
C ILE A 97 9.18 17.81 -0.46
N GLY A 98 10.21 18.60 -0.76
CA GLY A 98 10.71 19.66 0.11
C GLY A 98 11.60 19.19 1.26
N CYS A 99 12.08 17.94 1.25
CA CYS A 99 13.13 17.50 2.18
C CYS A 99 14.50 18.04 1.76
N ASP A 100 15.48 18.02 2.67
CA ASP A 100 16.82 18.61 2.46
C ASP A 100 17.54 18.13 1.20
N ASN A 101 17.26 16.90 0.75
CA ASN A 101 17.84 16.29 -0.45
C ASN A 101 16.91 16.31 -1.68
N ASP A 102 15.77 17.01 -1.63
CA ASP A 102 14.90 17.20 -2.80
C ASP A 102 15.54 18.20 -3.77
N THR A 103 15.84 17.73 -4.99
CA THR A 103 16.39 18.54 -6.07
C THR A 103 15.31 19.13 -6.99
N GLY A 104 14.03 19.09 -6.56
CA GLY A 104 12.86 19.51 -7.32
C GLY A 104 12.30 18.42 -8.23
N THR A 105 12.90 17.22 -8.22
CA THR A 105 12.47 16.08 -9.04
C THR A 105 11.59 15.09 -8.28
N ASN A 106 11.54 15.15 -6.94
CA ASN A 106 10.76 14.23 -6.12
C ASN A 106 9.26 14.23 -6.46
N LYS A 107 8.74 15.38 -6.86
CA LYS A 107 7.35 15.56 -7.34
C LYS A 107 6.96 14.67 -8.53
N TYR A 108 7.94 14.16 -9.29
CA TYR A 108 7.69 13.29 -10.44
C TYR A 108 7.65 11.80 -10.09
N TRP A 109 8.11 11.41 -8.90
CA TRP A 109 8.23 10.01 -8.52
C TRP A 109 6.90 9.26 -8.62
N LEU A 110 5.83 9.81 -8.01
CA LEU A 110 4.50 9.21 -8.05
C LEU A 110 3.99 9.08 -9.49
N LYS A 111 4.18 10.12 -10.32
CA LYS A 111 3.78 10.11 -11.72
C LYS A 111 4.46 8.98 -12.49
N ASN A 112 5.76 8.77 -12.26
CA ASN A 112 6.53 7.73 -12.94
C ASN A 112 6.10 6.32 -12.51
N VAL A 113 5.88 6.10 -11.22
CA VAL A 113 5.37 4.81 -10.71
C VAL A 113 3.98 4.52 -11.27
N MET A 114 3.08 5.51 -11.25
CA MET A 114 1.74 5.34 -11.82
C MET A 114 1.77 5.06 -13.32
N TYR A 115 2.67 5.69 -14.08
CA TYR A 115 2.87 5.40 -15.50
C TYR A 115 3.15 3.90 -15.72
N PHE A 116 4.11 3.32 -15.00
CA PHE A 116 4.44 1.90 -15.15
C PHE A 116 3.37 0.95 -14.59
N LEU A 117 2.60 1.37 -13.59
CA LEU A 117 1.45 0.62 -13.09
C LEU A 117 0.33 0.51 -14.14
N THR A 118 0.04 1.60 -14.85
CA THR A 118 -1.07 1.66 -15.82
C THR A 118 -0.69 1.15 -17.20
N LYS A 119 0.58 1.27 -17.60
CA LYS A 119 1.10 0.76 -18.88
C LYS A 119 1.58 -0.68 -18.83
N GLY A 120 1.56 -1.33 -17.66
CA GLY A 120 2.05 -2.70 -17.46
C GLY A 120 1.15 -3.80 -18.05
N GLU A 121 0.55 -3.53 -19.21
CA GLU A 121 -0.11 -4.43 -20.16
C GLU A 121 0.22 -3.97 -21.59
#